data_AF-A0A2G9TNA4-F1
#
_entry.id   AF-A0A2G9TNA4-F1
#
_cell.length_a   1.000
_cell.length_b   1.000
_cell.length_c   1.000
_cell.angle_alpha   90.00
_cell.angle_beta   90.00
_cell.angle_gamma   90.00
#
_symmetry.space_group_name_H-M   'P 1'
#
loop_
_entity.id
_entity.type
_entity.pdbx_description
1 polymer ?
#
loop_
_entity_poly.entity_id
_entity_poly.type
_entity_poly.pdbx_seq_one_letter_code
_entity_poly.pdbx_strand_id
1 'polypeptide(L)'
;MIQFQEHPFFRRIDWHKIETRQVQPPFKPKLKSPDDVSNFDSEFTHEAPQLTPIDRLFLMNVDQTEFEGFSYVNPEYVQEI
;
A
#
# COMPACT_ATOMS: atom_id res chain seq x y z
N MET A 1 4.14 -6.42 24.48
CA MET A 1 3.42 -6.82 23.25
C MET A 1 2.53 -8.06 23.43
N ILE A 2 2.87 -9.01 24.31
CA ILE A 2 2.12 -10.26 24.50
C ILE A 2 0.71 -10.04 25.12
N GLN A 3 0.58 -9.04 26.02
CA GLN A 3 -0.69 -8.78 26.74
C GLN A 3 -1.91 -8.52 25.84
N PHE A 4 -1.71 -7.95 24.65
CA PHE A 4 -2.82 -7.71 23.71
C PHE A 4 -3.32 -9.02 23.10
N GLN A 5 -2.39 -9.87 22.67
CA GLN A 5 -2.69 -11.15 22.02
C GLN A 5 -3.38 -12.14 22.96
N GLU A 6 -3.07 -12.07 24.27
CA GLU A 6 -3.63 -12.92 25.31
C GLU A 6 -5.01 -12.48 25.83
N HIS A 7 -5.48 -11.29 25.43
CA HIS A 7 -6.78 -10.80 25.89
C HIS A 7 -7.91 -11.76 25.45
N PRO A 8 -8.89 -12.11 26.32
CA PRO A 8 -9.92 -13.11 26.01
C PRO A 8 -10.74 -12.85 24.73
N PHE A 9 -10.83 -11.58 24.31
CA PHE A 9 -11.42 -11.19 23.03
C PHE A 9 -10.76 -11.90 21.83
N PHE A 10 -9.44 -12.07 21.84
CA PHE A 10 -8.66 -12.67 20.76
C PHE A 10 -8.40 -14.17 20.95
N ARG A 11 -9.04 -14.84 21.91
CA ARG A 11 -8.80 -16.27 22.23
C ARG A 11 -8.95 -17.25 21.05
N ARG A 12 -9.61 -16.82 19.96
CA ARG A 12 -9.83 -17.61 18.73
C ARG A 12 -8.87 -17.22 17.59
N ILE A 13 -8.02 -16.23 17.81
CA ILE A 13 -7.07 -15.75 16.82
C ILE A 13 -5.78 -16.56 16.95
N ASP A 14 -5.43 -17.25 15.88
CA ASP A 14 -4.09 -17.81 15.69
C ASP A 14 -3.24 -16.75 14.99
N TRP A 15 -2.40 -16.06 15.77
CA TRP A 15 -1.60 -14.93 15.28
C TRP A 15 -0.60 -15.35 14.20
N HIS A 16 -0.06 -16.56 14.27
CA HIS A 16 0.86 -17.08 13.26
C HIS A 16 0.15 -17.34 11.93
N LYS A 17 -1.07 -17.89 11.96
CA LYS A 17 -1.89 -18.07 10.76
C LYS A 17 -2.38 -16.75 10.16
N ILE A 18 -2.62 -15.73 10.97
CA ILE A 18 -2.95 -14.39 10.49
C ILE A 18 -1.76 -13.77 9.75
N GLU A 19 -0.56 -13.81 10.36
CA GLU A 19 0.66 -13.26 9.78
C GLU A 19 1.02 -13.92 8.44
N THR A 20 0.86 -15.24 8.36
CA THR A 20 1.11 -16.04 7.15
C THR A 20 -0.08 -16.06 6.17
N ARG A 21 -1.11 -15.22 6.38
CA ARG A 21 -2.31 -15.07 5.52
C ARG A 21 -3.09 -16.37 5.28
N GLN A 22 -3.06 -17.31 6.23
CA GLN A 22 -3.78 -18.59 6.14
C GLN A 22 -5.23 -18.53 6.60
N VAL A 23 -5.62 -17.47 7.33
CA VAL A 23 -7.01 -17.24 7.75
C VAL A 23 -7.73 -16.42 6.67
N GLN A 24 -8.85 -16.93 6.17
CA GLN A 24 -9.71 -16.19 5.25
C GLN A 24 -10.30 -14.94 5.94
N PRO A 25 -10.18 -13.74 5.34
CA PRO A 25 -10.82 -12.55 5.86
C PRO A 25 -12.35 -12.72 5.93
N PRO A 26 -13.02 -12.15 6.95
CA PRO A 26 -14.48 -12.22 7.06
C PRO A 26 -15.21 -11.46 5.94
N PHE A 27 -14.51 -10.53 5.28
CA PHE A 27 -14.99 -9.78 4.14
C PHE A 27 -13.97 -9.87 3.01
N LYS A 28 -14.44 -10.29 1.82
CA LYS A 28 -13.67 -10.28 0.58
C LYS A 28 -14.34 -9.30 -0.38
N PRO A 29 -13.72 -8.16 -0.73
CA PRO A 29 -14.29 -7.25 -1.70
C PRO A 29 -14.46 -7.95 -3.05
N LYS A 30 -15.56 -7.65 -3.75
CA LYS A 30 -15.81 -8.19 -5.08
C LYS A 30 -15.00 -7.38 -6.09
N LEU A 31 -14.21 -8.07 -6.91
CA LEU A 31 -13.49 -7.49 -8.03
C LEU A 31 -14.03 -8.13 -9.32
N LYS A 32 -14.24 -7.29 -10.34
CA LYS A 32 -14.68 -7.73 -11.67
C LYS A 32 -13.51 -8.21 -12.53
N SER A 33 -12.34 -7.62 -12.34
CA SER A 33 -11.11 -7.86 -13.11
C SER A 33 -9.88 -7.38 -12.33
N PRO A 34 -8.65 -7.73 -12.76
CA PRO A 34 -7.41 -7.27 -12.12
C PRO A 34 -7.22 -5.75 -12.12
N ASP A 35 -7.87 -5.04 -13.05
CA ASP A 35 -7.86 -3.59 -13.24
C ASP A 35 -9.12 -2.90 -12.67
N ASP A 36 -9.93 -3.59 -11.87
CA ASP A 36 -11.15 -3.05 -11.29
C ASP A 36 -10.88 -1.92 -10.28
N VAL A 37 -11.38 -0.72 -10.59
CA VAL A 37 -11.24 0.48 -9.76
C VAL A 37 -12.49 0.81 -8.91
N SER A 38 -13.47 -0.10 -8.82
CA SER A 38 -14.76 0.15 -8.15
C SER A 38 -14.68 0.41 -6.64
N ASN A 39 -13.55 0.12 -6.01
CA ASN A 39 -13.30 0.41 -4.59
C ASN A 39 -12.56 1.75 -4.37
N PHE A 40 -12.30 2.52 -5.43
CA PHE A 40 -11.75 3.87 -5.37
C PHE A 40 -12.86 4.90 -5.60
N ASP A 41 -12.69 6.12 -5.09
CA ASP A 41 -13.62 7.20 -5.39
C ASP A 41 -13.61 7.51 -6.89
N SER A 42 -14.81 7.74 -7.43
CA SER A 42 -15.00 8.18 -8.80
C SER A 42 -14.25 9.47 -9.11
N GLU A 43 -14.12 10.41 -8.16
CA GLU A 43 -13.39 11.67 -8.39
C GLU A 43 -11.98 11.40 -8.95
N PHE A 44 -11.23 10.49 -8.33
CA PHE A 44 -9.86 10.16 -8.75
C PHE A 44 -9.78 9.27 -10.00
N THR A 45 -10.74 8.36 -10.18
CA THR A 45 -10.73 7.44 -11.34
C THR A 45 -11.16 8.10 -12.65
N HIS A 46 -11.84 9.25 -12.59
CA HIS A 46 -12.17 10.06 -13.75
C HIS A 46 -11.07 11.07 -14.12
N GLU A 47 -10.13 11.35 -13.21
CA GLU A 47 -8.98 12.19 -13.51
C GLU A 47 -8.06 11.51 -14.53
N ALA A 48 -7.51 12.31 -15.45
CA ALA A 48 -6.51 11.81 -16.37
C ALA A 48 -5.22 11.45 -15.60
N PRO A 49 -4.60 10.28 -15.82
CA PRO A 49 -3.38 9.87 -15.13
C PRO A 49 -2.17 10.64 -15.69
N GLN A 50 -2.07 11.92 -15.34
CA GLN A 50 -1.03 12.83 -15.80
C GLN A 50 -0.37 13.55 -14.64
N LEU A 51 0.94 13.78 -14.75
CA LEU A 51 1.66 14.60 -13.79
C LEU A 51 1.32 16.07 -14.01
N THR A 52 1.05 16.80 -12.91
CA THR A 52 0.92 18.26 -12.96
C THR A 52 2.20 18.88 -13.52
N PRO A 53 2.12 19.79 -14.50
CA PRO A 53 3.29 20.48 -15.02
C PRO A 53 4.09 21.18 -13.90
N ILE A 54 5.40 21.02 -13.91
CA ILE A 54 6.29 21.57 -12.89
C ILE A 54 6.73 22.99 -13.28
N ASP A 55 6.66 23.92 -12.33
CA ASP A 55 7.29 25.24 -12.48
C ASP A 55 8.81 25.11 -12.37
N ARG A 56 9.51 25.52 -13.44
CA ARG A 56 10.97 25.48 -13.52
C ARG A 56 11.64 26.38 -12.48
N LEU A 57 11.02 27.53 -12.15
CA LEU A 57 11.57 28.44 -11.15
C LEU A 57 11.47 27.84 -9.75
N PHE A 58 10.39 27.13 -9.45
CA PHE A 58 10.29 26.38 -8.21
C PHE A 58 11.38 25.31 -8.12
N LEU A 59 11.52 24.46 -9.16
CA LEU A 59 12.48 23.36 -9.17
C LEU A 59 13.93 23.83 -8.99
N MET A 60 14.30 24.97 -9.57
CA MET A 60 15.65 25.54 -9.43
C MET A 60 15.97 26.00 -8.00
N ASN A 61 14.95 26.30 -7.19
CA ASN A 61 15.12 26.77 -5.81
C ASN A 61 15.03 25.63 -4.78
N VAL A 62 14.76 24.40 -5.21
CA VAL A 62 14.72 23.23 -4.33
C VAL A 62 16.14 22.71 -4.10
N ASP A 63 16.54 22.59 -2.83
CA ASP A 63 17.80 21.96 -2.44
C ASP A 63 17.76 20.46 -2.73
N GLN A 64 18.54 20.02 -3.71
CA GLN A 64 18.57 18.61 -4.13
C GLN A 64 19.26 17.70 -3.11
N THR A 65 20.06 18.27 -2.20
CA THR A 65 20.76 17.48 -1.18
C THR A 65 19.80 16.93 -0.13
N GLU A 66 18.61 17.52 0.04
CA GLU A 66 17.54 17.00 0.89
C GLU A 66 17.02 15.62 0.44
N PHE A 67 17.27 15.24 -0.82
CA PHE A 67 16.85 13.96 -1.40
C PHE A 67 17.99 12.93 -1.45
N GLU A 68 19.14 13.21 -0.84
CA GLU A 68 20.22 12.23 -0.72
C GLU A 68 19.73 10.97 0.04
N GLY A 69 19.99 9.80 -0.53
CA GLY A 69 19.53 8.52 0.02
C GLY A 69 18.08 8.16 -0.30
N PHE A 70 17.36 8.95 -1.10
CA PHE A 70 15.97 8.63 -1.52
C PHE A 70 15.88 7.40 -2.42
N SER A 71 16.87 7.19 -3.30
CA SER A 71 16.86 6.09 -4.26
C SER A 71 16.93 4.73 -3.56
N TYR A 72 15.88 3.93 -3.72
CA TYR A 72 15.77 2.58 -3.17
C TYR A 72 15.22 1.61 -4.21
N VAL A 73 15.77 0.39 -4.23
CA VAL A 73 15.25 -0.75 -4.97
C VAL A 73 15.13 -1.90 -3.97
N ASN A 74 13.96 -2.54 -3.90
CA ASN A 74 13.76 -3.66 -2.98
C ASN A 74 14.60 -4.89 -3.42
N PRO A 75 15.63 -5.30 -2.66
CA PRO A 75 16.47 -6.43 -3.02
C PRO A 75 15.75 -7.78 -2.87
N GLU A 76 14.69 -7.83 -2.06
CA GLU A 76 13.89 -9.04 -1.78
C GLU A 76 12.68 -9.18 -2.72
N TYR A 77 12.57 -8.32 -3.74
CA TYR A 77 11.45 -8.41 -4.68
C TYR A 77 11.59 -9.65 -5.57
N VAL A 78 10.75 -10.65 -5.32
CA VAL A 78 10.63 -11.85 -6.15
C VAL A 78 9.52 -11.61 -7.18
N GLN A 79 9.86 -11.58 -8.48
CA GLN A 79 8.85 -11.65 -9.54
C GLN A 79 8.27 -13.07 -9.56
N GLU A 80 7.02 -13.21 -9.14
CA GLU A 80 6.23 -14.39 -9.46
C GLU A 80 5.97 -14.38 -10.98
N ILE A 81 6.57 -15.33 -11.71
CA ILE A 81 6.35 -15.57 -13.15
C ILE A 81 5.03 -16.33 -13.33
#